data_AF-A0A0M5L060-F1
#
_entry.id   AF-A0A0M5L060-F1
#
_cell.length_a   1.000
_cell.length_b   1.000
_cell.length_c   1.000
_cell.angle_alpha   90.00
_cell.angle_beta   90.00
_cell.angle_gamma   90.00
#
_symmetry.space_group_name_H-M   'P 1'
#
loop_
_entity.id
_entity.type
_entity.pdbx_description
1 polymer ?
#
loop_
_entity_poly.entity_id
_entity_poly.type
_entity_poly.pdbx_seq_one_letter_code
_entity_poly.pdbx_strand_id
1 'polypeptide(L)'
;VDLLMPNCEMYEVLKGLLSDYETALQRLEINYKTEVEHIREGDADLDHGVIRQVKVYVASKRKLQVGDKMAGRHGNKGVVSKIVPEADMPYLSNGETVQMILNPLGVPSRMNLGQVLETH
;
A
#
# COMPACT_ATOMS: atom_id res chain seq x y z
N VAL A 1 39.27 20.48 -6.08
CA VAL A 1 40.13 20.43 -7.28
C VAL A 1 40.17 21.82 -7.90
N ASP A 2 41.36 22.39 -8.12
CA ASP A 2 41.45 23.64 -8.92
C ASP A 2 41.41 23.27 -10.40
N LEU A 3 40.43 23.82 -11.12
CA LEU A 3 40.23 23.50 -12.53
C LEU A 3 41.23 24.30 -13.36
N LEU A 4 41.75 23.73 -14.45
CA LEU A 4 42.71 24.39 -15.36
C LEU A 4 42.09 25.51 -16.22
N MET A 5 40.97 26.10 -15.77
CA MET A 5 40.20 27.11 -16.49
C MET A 5 40.36 28.50 -15.84
N PRO A 6 40.22 29.59 -16.61
CA PRO A 6 40.24 30.94 -16.05
C PRO A 6 39.07 31.17 -15.10
N ASN A 7 39.29 31.95 -14.04
CA ASN A 7 38.24 32.33 -13.07
C ASN A 7 37.17 33.19 -13.77
N CYS A 8 36.08 32.54 -14.18
CA CYS A 8 34.89 33.15 -14.76
C CYS A 8 33.63 32.60 -14.05
N GLU A 9 32.45 33.18 -14.31
CA GLU A 9 31.19 32.72 -13.69
C GLU A 9 30.96 31.22 -13.85
N MET A 10 31.30 30.67 -15.01
CA MET A 10 31.22 29.23 -15.30
C MET A 10 32.16 28.38 -14.44
N TYR A 11 33.32 28.91 -14.05
CA TYR A 11 34.28 28.23 -13.18
C TYR A 11 33.69 28.00 -11.78
N GLU A 12 33.07 29.04 -11.20
CA GLU A 12 32.45 28.95 -9.87
C GLU A 12 31.25 27.99 -9.86
N VAL A 13 30.41 28.02 -10.90
CA VAL A 13 29.29 27.08 -11.04
C VAL A 13 29.78 25.63 -11.17
N LEU A 14 30.79 25.39 -12.01
CA LEU A 14 31.33 24.04 -12.22
C LEU A 14 32.01 23.51 -10.95
N LYS A 15 32.70 24.39 -10.20
CA LYS A 15 33.34 24.04 -8.92
C LYS A 15 32.31 23.70 -7.84
N GLY A 16 31.22 24.48 -7.75
CA GLY A 16 30.10 24.19 -6.85
C GLY A 16 29.44 22.84 -7.17
N LEU A 17 29.12 22.63 -8.45
CA LEU A 17 28.52 21.37 -8.91
C LEU A 17 29.44 20.17 -8.64
N LEU A 18 30.74 20.28 -8.91
CA LEU A 18 31.71 19.22 -8.60
C LEU A 18 31.76 18.92 -7.09
N SER A 19 31.76 19.94 -6.24
CA SER A 19 31.73 19.79 -4.77
C SER A 19 30.45 19.11 -4.28
N ASP A 20 29.30 19.43 -4.88
CA ASP A 20 28.03 18.79 -4.55
C ASP A 20 28.02 17.31 -4.96
N TYR A 21 28.56 16.99 -6.14
CA TYR A 21 28.74 15.61 -6.61
C TYR A 21 29.71 14.82 -5.72
N GLU A 22 30.85 15.41 -5.33
CA GLU A 22 31.81 14.80 -4.38
C GLU A 22 31.12 14.48 -3.05
N THR A 23 30.32 15.41 -2.52
CA THR A 23 29.55 15.22 -1.28
C THR A 23 28.49 14.12 -1.42
N ALA A 24 27.79 14.08 -2.56
CA ALA A 24 26.79 13.06 -2.83
C ALA A 24 27.41 11.65 -2.94
N LEU A 25 28.57 11.54 -3.61
CA LEU A 25 29.32 10.29 -3.71
C LEU A 25 29.79 9.79 -2.33
N GLN A 26 30.33 10.68 -1.50
CA GLN A 26 30.73 10.32 -0.13
C GLN A 26 29.55 9.82 0.71
N ARG A 27 28.38 10.47 0.61
CA ARG A 27 27.16 10.00 1.31
C ARG A 27 26.75 8.61 0.83
N LEU A 28 26.81 8.37 -0.47
CA LEU A 28 26.48 7.07 -1.05
C LEU A 28 27.44 5.97 -0.56
N GLU A 29 28.75 6.26 -0.52
CA GLU A 29 29.75 5.32 0.00
C GLU A 29 29.54 5.01 1.48
N ILE A 30 29.24 6.03 2.30
CA ILE A 30 28.95 5.85 3.73
C ILE A 30 27.71 4.97 3.91
N ASN A 31 26.63 5.26 3.19
CA ASN A 31 25.40 4.46 3.27
C ASN A 31 25.65 3.02 2.85
N TYR A 32 26.34 2.81 1.74
CA TYR A 32 26.70 1.49 1.25
C TYR A 32 27.53 0.72 2.27
N LYS A 33 28.56 1.35 2.83
CA LYS A 33 29.40 0.75 3.87
C LYS A 33 28.57 0.38 5.09
N THR A 34 27.67 1.26 5.53
CA THR A 34 26.80 1.03 6.70
C THR A 34 25.84 -0.13 6.46
N GLU A 35 25.23 -0.22 5.28
CA GLU A 35 24.33 -1.32 4.92
C GLU A 35 25.06 -2.65 4.83
N VAL A 36 26.28 -2.67 4.27
CA VAL A 36 27.13 -3.87 4.23
C VAL A 36 27.52 -4.34 5.63
N GLU A 37 27.90 -3.43 6.52
CA GLU A 37 28.24 -3.79 7.91
C GLU A 37 27.01 -4.33 8.66
N HIS A 38 25.83 -3.73 8.50
CA HIS A 38 24.58 -4.26 9.07
C HIS A 38 24.23 -5.67 8.56
N ILE A 39 24.43 -5.94 7.26
CA ILE A 39 24.20 -7.29 6.71
C ILE A 39 25.21 -8.30 7.27
N ARG A 40 26.46 -7.89 7.53
CA ARG A 40 27.53 -8.75 8.07
C ARG A 40 27.34 -9.09 9.54
N GLU A 41 26.87 -8.14 10.35
CA GLU A 41 26.59 -8.36 11.77
C GLU A 41 25.47 -9.39 12.00
N GLY A 42 24.57 -9.56 11.03
CA GLY A 42 23.45 -10.51 11.10
C GLY A 42 22.35 -10.07 12.08
N ASP A 43 21.35 -10.93 12.31
CA ASP A 43 20.27 -10.65 13.29
C ASP A 43 20.87 -10.73 14.72
N ALA A 44 21.18 -9.57 15.31
CA ALA A 44 21.72 -9.46 16.67
C ALA A 44 20.66 -9.67 17.77
N ASP A 45 19.37 -9.60 17.42
CA ASP A 45 18.23 -9.80 18.32
C ASP A 45 17.66 -11.22 18.18
N LEU A 46 18.44 -12.22 18.60
CA LEU A 46 17.96 -13.58 18.80
C LEU A 46 17.58 -13.78 20.28
N ASP A 47 16.43 -14.38 20.53
CA ASP A 47 16.02 -14.78 21.89
C ASP A 47 17.06 -15.73 22.51
N HIS A 48 17.19 -15.68 23.84
CA HIS A 48 18.14 -16.53 24.58
C HIS A 48 17.95 -18.02 24.24
N GLY A 49 19.03 -18.66 23.77
CA GLY A 49 19.04 -20.08 23.39
C GLY A 49 18.75 -20.36 21.92
N VAL A 50 18.43 -19.35 21.10
CA VAL A 50 18.24 -19.51 19.66
C VAL A 50 19.56 -19.33 18.92
N ILE A 51 19.98 -20.35 18.16
CA ILE A 51 21.24 -20.33 17.39
C ILE A 51 21.03 -19.75 15.98
N ARG A 52 19.88 -20.00 15.36
CA ARG A 52 19.50 -19.49 14.02
C ARG A 52 17.99 -19.33 13.90
N GLN A 53 17.54 -18.28 13.22
CA GLN A 53 16.13 -18.02 12.92
C GLN A 53 15.93 -17.95 11.40
N VAL A 54 14.83 -18.54 10.90
CA VAL A 54 14.43 -18.46 9.48
C VAL A 54 13.01 -17.92 9.41
N LYS A 55 12.83 -16.78 8.71
CA LYS A 55 11.53 -16.15 8.49
C LYS A 55 11.04 -16.48 7.07
N VAL A 56 9.92 -17.18 6.96
CA VAL A 56 9.29 -17.51 5.66
C VAL A 56 8.04 -16.66 5.48
N TYR A 57 8.04 -15.82 4.44
CA TYR A 57 6.89 -14.99 4.10
C TYR A 57 6.02 -15.69 3.05
N VAL A 58 4.76 -15.96 3.40
CA VAL A 58 3.78 -16.56 2.48
C VAL A 58 2.70 -15.53 2.16
N ALA A 59 2.54 -15.21 0.89
CA ALA A 59 1.44 -14.38 0.40
C ALA A 59 0.30 -15.26 -0.11
N SER A 60 -0.93 -14.99 0.34
CA SER A 60 -2.14 -15.68 -0.12
C SER A 60 -3.20 -14.68 -0.52
N LYS A 61 -3.87 -14.92 -1.67
CA LYS A 61 -5.03 -14.15 -2.11
C LYS A 61 -6.30 -14.83 -1.60
N ARG A 62 -6.98 -14.20 -0.65
CA ARG A 62 -8.28 -14.67 -0.15
C ARG A 62 -9.42 -14.12 -0.99
N LYS A 63 -10.31 -15.00 -1.45
CA LYS A 63 -11.56 -14.62 -2.14
C LYS A 63 -12.67 -14.35 -1.12
N LEU A 64 -13.66 -13.55 -1.52
CA LEU A 64 -14.88 -13.30 -0.73
C LEU A 64 -15.65 -14.60 -0.50
N GLN A 65 -16.10 -14.82 0.72
CA GLN A 65 -16.84 -16.00 1.13
C GLN A 65 -18.09 -15.63 1.96
N VAL A 66 -19.04 -16.56 2.00
CA VAL A 66 -20.18 -16.46 2.91
C VAL A 66 -19.65 -16.37 4.35
N GLY A 67 -20.20 -15.44 5.13
CA GLY A 67 -19.71 -15.14 6.47
C GLY A 67 -18.70 -13.99 6.55
N ASP A 68 -18.18 -13.50 5.42
CA ASP A 68 -17.33 -12.31 5.44
C ASP A 68 -18.13 -11.06 5.81
N LYS A 69 -17.53 -10.21 6.64
CA LYS A 69 -18.14 -8.95 7.09
C LYS A 69 -17.80 -7.83 6.12
N MET A 70 -18.83 -7.11 5.70
CA MET A 70 -18.75 -5.96 4.81
C MET A 70 -19.32 -4.72 5.50
N ALA A 71 -18.82 -3.54 5.13
CA ALA A 71 -19.33 -2.27 5.62
C ALA A 71 -19.36 -1.24 4.49
N GLY A 72 -20.42 -0.43 4.43
CA GLY A 72 -20.51 0.72 3.53
C GLY A 72 -20.06 2.02 4.19
N ARG A 73 -19.89 3.05 3.37
CA ARG A 73 -19.38 4.38 3.76
C ARG A 73 -20.30 5.13 4.71
N HIS A 74 -21.58 4.78 4.68
CA HIS A 74 -22.61 5.37 5.52
C HIS A 74 -22.84 4.57 6.83
N GLY A 75 -21.91 3.71 7.23
CA GLY A 75 -21.98 2.98 8.51
C GLY A 75 -22.92 1.78 8.53
N ASN A 76 -23.52 1.41 7.38
CA ASN A 76 -24.22 0.14 7.22
C ASN A 76 -23.21 -1.01 7.27
N LYS A 77 -23.42 -1.96 8.19
CA LYS A 77 -22.57 -3.14 8.36
C LYS A 77 -23.42 -4.37 8.10
N GLY A 78 -22.86 -5.37 7.43
CA GLY A 78 -23.53 -6.63 7.10
C GLY A 78 -22.54 -7.78 6.99
N VAL A 79 -23.08 -9.00 6.96
CA VAL A 79 -22.32 -10.21 6.70
C VAL A 79 -22.86 -10.81 5.39
N VAL A 80 -21.97 -11.31 4.53
CA VAL A 80 -22.36 -11.97 3.27
C VAL A 80 -23.20 -13.20 3.62
N SER A 81 -24.49 -13.17 3.25
CA SER A 81 -25.44 -14.25 3.56
C SER A 81 -25.37 -15.40 2.58
N LYS A 82 -25.34 -15.10 1.27
CA LYS A 82 -25.30 -16.10 0.20
C LYS A 82 -24.61 -15.50 -1.03
N ILE A 83 -23.85 -16.33 -1.72
CA ILE A 83 -23.32 -16.06 -3.06
C ILE A 83 -24.15 -16.88 -4.03
N VAL A 84 -24.79 -16.23 -5.01
CA VAL A 84 -25.68 -16.86 -5.99
C VAL A 84 -25.12 -16.71 -7.40
N PRO A 85 -25.45 -17.63 -8.33
CA PRO A 85 -25.14 -17.46 -9.75
C PRO A 85 -25.81 -16.22 -10.34
N GLU A 86 -25.21 -15.66 -11.38
CA GLU A 86 -25.73 -14.49 -12.10
C GLU A 86 -27.14 -14.70 -12.66
N ALA A 87 -27.46 -15.92 -13.11
CA ALA A 87 -28.77 -16.28 -13.64
C ALA A 87 -29.92 -16.17 -12.62
N ASP A 88 -29.62 -16.24 -11.32
CA ASP A 88 -30.62 -16.13 -10.25
C ASP A 88 -30.78 -14.68 -9.76
N MET A 89 -29.97 -13.74 -10.27
CA MET A 89 -30.02 -12.34 -9.85
C MET A 89 -31.09 -11.57 -10.62
N PRO A 90 -31.74 -10.58 -9.98
CA PRO A 90 -32.59 -9.63 -10.70
C PRO A 90 -31.79 -8.90 -11.78
N TYR A 91 -32.44 -8.62 -12.90
CA TYR A 91 -31.86 -7.92 -14.04
C TYR A 91 -32.61 -6.62 -14.33
N LEU A 92 -31.87 -5.67 -14.88
CA LEU A 92 -32.38 -4.38 -15.35
C LEU A 92 -32.99 -4.53 -16.75
N SER A 93 -33.74 -3.53 -17.20
CA SER A 93 -34.37 -3.53 -18.54
C SER A 93 -33.39 -3.58 -19.71
N ASN A 94 -32.13 -3.19 -19.47
CA ASN A 94 -31.02 -3.31 -20.42
C ASN A 94 -30.35 -4.71 -20.42
N GLY A 95 -30.80 -5.63 -19.56
CA GLY A 95 -30.27 -6.99 -19.43
C GLY A 95 -29.13 -7.15 -18.42
N GLU A 96 -28.66 -6.09 -17.77
CA GLU A 96 -27.59 -6.18 -16.77
C GLU A 96 -28.11 -6.74 -15.44
N THR A 97 -27.40 -7.70 -14.84
CA THR A 97 -27.76 -8.26 -13.54
C THR A 97 -27.23 -7.40 -12.39
N VAL A 98 -28.00 -7.32 -11.31
CA VAL A 98 -27.59 -6.66 -10.08
C VAL A 98 -26.44 -7.42 -9.41
N GLN A 99 -25.46 -6.71 -8.84
CA GLN A 99 -24.30 -7.32 -8.18
C GLN A 99 -24.51 -7.63 -6.69
N MET A 100 -25.32 -6.82 -6.00
CA MET A 100 -25.57 -6.95 -4.56
C MET A 100 -26.99 -6.52 -4.22
N ILE A 101 -27.65 -7.29 -3.37
CA ILE A 101 -29.00 -6.98 -2.88
C ILE A 101 -28.89 -6.58 -1.41
N LEU A 102 -29.42 -5.40 -1.07
CA LEU A 102 -29.43 -4.86 0.28
C LEU A 102 -30.87 -4.81 0.81
N ASN A 103 -31.04 -5.00 2.13
CA ASN A 103 -32.34 -4.86 2.77
C ASN A 103 -32.70 -3.37 2.94
N PRO A 104 -33.82 -2.89 2.36
CA PRO A 104 -34.20 -1.47 2.45
C PRO A 104 -34.61 -1.05 3.86
N LEU A 105 -35.06 -1.97 4.72
CA LEU A 105 -35.55 -1.64 6.06
C LEU A 105 -34.48 -1.01 6.97
N GLY A 106 -33.20 -1.26 6.68
CA GLY A 106 -32.09 -0.69 7.43
C GLY A 106 -31.91 0.82 7.24
N VAL A 107 -32.40 1.37 6.11
CA VAL A 107 -32.23 2.80 5.78
C VAL A 107 -33.16 3.68 6.63
N PRO A 108 -34.49 3.47 6.67
CA PRO A 108 -35.38 4.26 7.51
C PRO A 108 -35.11 4.07 9.00
N SER A 109 -34.88 2.83 9.44
CA SER A 109 -34.68 2.52 10.86
C SER A 109 -33.46 3.21 11.47
N ARG A 110 -32.42 3.47 10.67
CA ARG A 110 -31.19 4.15 11.10
C ARG A 110 -31.09 5.60 10.62
N MET A 111 -32.16 6.11 10.00
CA MET A 111 -32.21 7.44 9.40
C MET A 111 -31.01 7.71 8.47
N ASN A 112 -30.57 6.69 7.72
CA ASN A 112 -29.36 6.74 6.91
C ASN A 112 -29.65 7.06 5.44
N LEU A 113 -30.30 8.20 5.20
CA LEU A 113 -30.73 8.59 3.87
C LEU A 113 -29.55 8.83 2.91
N GLY A 114 -28.37 9.17 3.43
CA GLY A 114 -27.15 9.39 2.63
C GLY A 114 -26.79 8.20 1.74
N GLN A 115 -27.07 6.97 2.17
CA GLN A 115 -26.85 5.77 1.36
C GLN A 115 -27.68 5.79 0.06
N VAL A 116 -28.92 6.28 0.14
CA VAL A 116 -29.83 6.37 -1.01
C VAL A 116 -29.39 7.50 -1.93
N LEU A 117 -28.99 8.64 -1.36
CA LEU A 117 -28.47 9.78 -2.12
C LEU A 117 -27.14 9.49 -2.82
N GLU A 118 -26.29 8.62 -2.27
CA GLU A 118 -25.05 8.17 -2.96
C GLU A 118 -25.36 7.25 -4.16
N THR A 119 -26.50 6.56 -4.14
CA THR A 119 -26.86 5.55 -5.15
C THR A 119 -27.74 6.12 -6.28
N HIS A 120 -28.39 7.28 -6.07
CA HIS A 120 -29.21 7.97 -7.07
C HIS A 120 -28.37 8.78 -8.06
#